data_AF-A0A1G3QGY6-F1
#
_entry.id   AF-A0A1G3QGY6-F1
#
_cell.length_a   1.000
_cell.length_b   1.000
_cell.length_c   1.000
_cell.angle_alpha   90.00
_cell.angle_beta   90.00
_cell.angle_gamma   90.00
#
_symmetry.space_group_name_H-M   'P 1'
#
loop_
_entity.id
_entity.type
_entity.pdbx_description
1 polymer ?
#
loop_
_entity_poly.entity_id
_entity_poly.type
_entity_poly.pdbx_seq_one_letter_code
_entity_poly.pdbx_strand_id
1 'polypeptide(L)'
;MMRIILVALAISMILSWVLYHAEALGGDDPQLPEFNAHCSDDVNRFCSGVTRGRGRVFTCLRANKEKISENCHDYIAGKLNKVMSSFLSFRTNCGDDYSKFCKNVERGEGRVMQCLWMRSSEISTDCKKQIAPFRLFEY
;
A
#
# COMPACT_ATOMS: atom_id res chain seq x y z
N MET A 1 2.56 32.52 -41.05
CA MET A 1 3.73 32.56 -40.14
C MET A 1 3.34 32.74 -38.67
N MET A 2 2.64 33.82 -38.28
CA MET A 2 2.33 34.12 -36.87
C MET A 2 1.59 33.00 -36.11
N ARG A 3 0.65 32.29 -36.75
CA ARG A 3 -0.05 31.13 -36.15
C ARG A 3 0.86 29.94 -35.84
N ILE A 4 1.91 29.71 -36.64
CA ILE A 4 2.85 28.60 -36.44
C ILE A 4 3.76 28.89 -35.24
N ILE A 5 4.17 30.15 -35.07
CA ILE A 5 5.00 30.60 -33.95
C ILE A 5 4.23 30.45 -32.63
N LEU A 6 2.96 30.85 -32.59
CA LEU A 6 2.12 30.71 -31.40
C LEU A 6 1.90 29.25 -31.00
N VAL A 7 1.71 28.35 -31.98
CA VAL A 7 1.59 26.91 -31.72
C VAL A 7 2.89 26.32 -31.20
N ALA A 8 4.04 26.70 -31.77
CA ALA A 8 5.35 26.23 -31.32
C ALA A 8 5.66 26.66 -29.87
N LEU A 9 5.35 27.90 -29.50
CA LEU A 9 5.53 28.41 -28.14
C LEU A 9 4.62 27.68 -27.14
N ALA A 10 3.36 27.45 -27.49
CA ALA A 10 2.43 26.70 -26.64
C ALA A 10 2.91 25.25 -26.41
N ILE A 11 3.40 24.57 -27.46
CA ILE A 11 3.95 23.22 -27.37
C ILE A 11 5.20 23.20 -26.48
N SER A 12 6.10 24.18 -26.62
CA SER A 12 7.29 24.25 -25.77
C SER A 12 6.97 24.48 -24.29
N MET A 13 5.93 25.27 -23.98
CA MET A 13 5.49 25.50 -22.60
C MET A 13 4.86 24.24 -22.00
N ILE A 14 4.05 23.52 -22.78
CA ILE A 14 3.43 22.26 -22.35
C ILE A 14 4.50 21.19 -22.15
N LEU A 15 5.47 21.06 -23.05
CA LEU A 15 6.57 20.10 -22.92
C LEU A 15 7.42 20.36 -21.68
N SER A 16 7.78 21.62 -21.44
CA SER A 16 8.53 22.00 -20.22
C SER A 16 7.72 21.74 -18.96
N TRP A 17 6.40 21.99 -18.97
CA TRP A 17 5.52 21.70 -17.84
C TRP A 17 5.38 20.19 -17.58
N VAL A 18 5.23 19.39 -18.64
CA VAL A 18 5.16 17.92 -18.57
C VAL A 18 6.48 17.32 -18.07
N LEU A 19 7.62 17.80 -18.56
CA LEU A 19 8.94 17.36 -18.10
C LEU A 19 9.18 17.76 -16.63
N TYR A 20 8.73 18.95 -16.22
CA TYR A 20 8.83 19.39 -14.83
C TYR A 20 7.91 18.60 -13.87
N HIS A 21 6.78 18.06 -14.34
CA HIS A 21 5.85 17.25 -13.51
C HIS A 21 6.02 15.73 -13.68
N ALA A 22 7.01 15.26 -14.46
CA ALA A 22 7.25 13.84 -14.70
C ALA A 22 7.67 13.07 -13.43
N GLU A 23 8.08 13.75 -12.36
CA GLU A 23 8.42 13.15 -11.06
C GLU A 23 7.22 12.77 -10.19
N ALA A 24 5.98 13.14 -10.57
CA ALA A 24 4.78 12.91 -9.74
C ALA A 24 4.01 11.60 -10.03
N LEU A 25 4.51 10.72 -10.91
CA LEU A 25 3.83 9.45 -11.24
C LEU A 25 4.38 8.24 -10.47
N GLY A 26 5.37 8.44 -9.60
CA GLY A 26 5.79 7.45 -8.62
C GLY A 26 4.91 7.57 -7.39
N GLY A 27 4.00 6.62 -7.19
CA GLY A 27 3.33 6.49 -5.89
C GLY A 27 4.38 6.11 -4.84
N ASP A 28 4.85 7.11 -4.10
CA ASP A 28 5.79 6.94 -2.99
C ASP A 28 5.06 6.16 -1.88
N ASP A 29 5.14 4.83 -1.89
CA ASP A 29 4.76 4.03 -0.73
C ASP A 29 5.69 4.44 0.42
N PRO A 30 5.19 5.08 1.49
CA PRO A 30 6.04 5.60 2.57
C PRO A 30 6.85 4.49 3.28
N GLN A 31 6.48 3.23 3.06
CA GLN A 31 7.12 2.06 3.66
C GLN A 31 8.28 1.51 2.80
N LEU A 32 8.38 1.94 1.54
CA LEU A 32 9.35 1.46 0.57
C LEU A 32 10.82 1.85 0.92
N PRO A 33 11.11 3.06 1.45
CA PRO A 33 12.48 3.43 1.84
C PRO A 33 13.03 2.56 2.97
N GLU A 34 12.24 2.35 4.03
CA GLU A 34 12.63 1.44 5.13
C GLU A 34 12.83 0.02 4.61
N PHE A 35 11.87 -0.51 3.85
CA PHE A 35 11.96 -1.87 3.32
C PHE A 35 13.23 -2.07 2.49
N ASN A 36 13.56 -1.13 1.60
CA ASN A 36 14.75 -1.22 0.78
C ASN A 36 16.04 -1.09 1.61
N ALA A 37 16.05 -0.25 2.64
CA ALA A 37 17.20 -0.11 3.54
C ALA A 37 17.54 -1.41 4.28
N HIS A 38 16.53 -2.24 4.57
CA HIS A 38 16.74 -3.50 5.28
C HIS A 38 16.89 -4.72 4.36
N CYS A 39 16.22 -4.74 3.20
CA CYS A 39 16.03 -5.96 2.42
C CYS A 39 16.47 -5.90 0.94
N SER A 40 16.95 -4.77 0.43
CA SER A 40 17.19 -4.62 -1.02
C SER A 40 18.19 -5.65 -1.59
N ASP A 41 19.31 -5.89 -0.91
CA ASP A 41 20.31 -6.89 -1.32
C ASP A 41 19.74 -8.31 -1.36
N ASP A 42 18.97 -8.68 -0.33
CA ASP A 42 18.30 -9.97 -0.25
C ASP A 42 17.24 -10.13 -1.34
N VAL A 43 16.49 -9.07 -1.65
CA VAL A 43 15.53 -9.06 -2.76
C VAL A 43 16.24 -9.28 -4.09
N ASN A 44 17.35 -8.59 -4.33
CA ASN A 44 18.12 -8.74 -5.57
C ASN A 44 18.69 -10.15 -5.73
N ARG A 45 19.18 -10.73 -4.62
CA ARG A 45 19.80 -12.05 -4.63
C ARG A 45 18.80 -13.20 -4.76
N PHE A 46 17.67 -13.12 -4.07
CA PHE A 46 16.75 -14.26 -3.94
C PHE A 46 15.40 -14.06 -4.62
N CYS A 47 15.00 -12.81 -4.90
CA CYS A 47 13.63 -12.46 -5.29
C CYS A 47 13.55 -11.53 -6.52
N SER A 48 14.62 -11.39 -7.31
CA SER A 48 14.70 -10.46 -8.45
C SER A 48 13.66 -10.76 -9.56
N GLY A 49 13.26 -12.02 -9.72
CA GLY A 49 12.21 -12.44 -10.66
C GLY A 49 10.77 -12.26 -10.16
N VAL A 50 10.58 -11.76 -8.93
CA VAL A 50 9.25 -11.65 -8.32
C VAL A 50 8.58 -10.36 -8.74
N THR A 51 7.40 -10.47 -9.37
CA THR A 51 6.57 -9.31 -9.68
C THR A 51 6.21 -8.55 -8.39
N ARG A 52 6.50 -7.25 -8.34
CA ARG A 52 6.22 -6.40 -7.17
C ARG A 52 4.72 -6.23 -6.91
N GLY A 53 4.37 -5.86 -5.68
CA GLY A 53 2.98 -5.67 -5.23
C GLY A 53 2.35 -6.90 -4.57
N ARG A 54 1.22 -6.68 -3.88
CA ARG A 54 0.42 -7.70 -3.19
C ARG A 54 1.22 -8.61 -2.25
N GLY A 55 2.29 -8.10 -1.63
CA GLY A 55 3.12 -8.86 -0.69
C GLY A 55 3.92 -10.02 -1.30
N ARG A 56 4.07 -10.10 -2.63
CA ARG A 56 4.78 -11.22 -3.28
C ARG A 56 6.26 -11.27 -2.92
N VAL A 57 6.94 -10.12 -2.95
CA VAL A 57 8.36 -10.03 -2.56
C VAL A 57 8.54 -10.45 -1.11
N PHE A 58 7.65 -10.00 -0.22
CA PHE A 58 7.65 -10.40 1.18
C PHE A 58 7.49 -11.92 1.36
N THR A 59 6.60 -12.53 0.56
CA THR A 59 6.40 -13.99 0.55
C THR A 59 7.66 -14.72 0.10
N CYS A 60 8.36 -14.20 -0.91
CA CYS A 60 9.63 -14.74 -1.38
C CYS A 60 10.73 -14.65 -0.31
N LEU A 61 10.87 -13.50 0.36
CA LEU A 61 11.84 -13.33 1.45
C LEU A 61 11.57 -14.31 2.59
N ARG A 62 10.30 -14.50 2.97
CA ARG A 62 9.90 -15.48 3.99
C ARG A 62 10.23 -16.93 3.59
N ALA A 63 10.08 -17.28 2.31
CA ALA A 63 10.47 -18.59 1.81
C ALA A 63 12.00 -18.81 1.84
N ASN A 64 12.78 -17.73 1.85
CA ASN A 64 14.23 -17.73 1.94
C ASN A 64 14.75 -17.28 3.32
N LYS A 65 13.93 -17.36 4.38
CA LYS A 65 14.24 -16.80 5.71
C LYS A 65 15.60 -17.23 6.30
N GLU A 66 16.11 -18.41 5.93
CA GLU A 66 17.39 -18.95 6.40
C GLU A 66 18.59 -18.47 5.57
N LYS A 67 18.35 -17.83 4.43
CA LYS A 67 19.36 -17.39 3.46
C LYS A 67 19.50 -15.87 3.38
N ILE A 68 18.48 -15.14 3.81
CA ILE A 68 18.49 -13.67 3.85
C ILE A 68 19.34 -13.17 5.02
N SER A 69 19.75 -11.90 4.97
CA SER A 69 20.45 -11.26 6.07
C SER A 69 19.62 -11.19 7.35
N GLU A 70 20.28 -11.16 8.51
CA GLU A 70 19.65 -10.94 9.82
C GLU A 70 18.84 -9.64 9.85
N ASN A 71 19.39 -8.57 9.25
CA ASN A 71 18.72 -7.28 9.14
C ASN A 71 17.38 -7.36 8.39
N CYS A 72 17.36 -8.03 7.23
CA CYS A 72 16.11 -8.22 6.50
C CYS A 72 15.16 -9.16 7.23
N HIS A 73 15.68 -10.24 7.83
CA HIS A 73 14.90 -11.19 8.62
C HIS A 73 14.15 -10.49 9.77
N ASP A 74 14.84 -9.68 10.55
CA ASP A 74 14.26 -8.97 11.69
C ASP A 74 13.25 -7.93 11.26
N TYR A 75 13.53 -7.22 10.15
CA TYR A 75 12.58 -6.29 9.56
C TYR A 75 11.27 -6.98 9.15
N ILE A 76 11.35 -8.10 8.40
CA ILE A 76 10.14 -8.82 7.99
C ILE A 76 9.41 -9.44 9.18
N ALA A 77 10.13 -9.96 10.18
CA ALA A 77 9.52 -10.48 11.41
C ALA A 77 8.77 -9.38 12.17
N GLY A 78 9.37 -8.20 12.33
CA GLY A 78 8.74 -7.04 12.96
C GLY A 78 7.49 -6.58 12.22
N LYS A 79 7.54 -6.49 10.88
CA LYS A 79 6.36 -6.13 10.09
C LYS A 79 5.25 -7.19 10.20
N LEU A 80 5.57 -8.48 10.19
CA LEU A 80 4.58 -9.56 10.40
C LEU A 80 3.88 -9.43 11.75
N ASN A 81 4.64 -9.16 12.82
CA ASN A 81 4.08 -8.97 14.15
C ASN A 81 3.11 -7.78 14.20
N LYS A 82 3.46 -6.66 13.56
CA LYS A 82 2.59 -5.48 13.47
C LYS A 82 1.31 -5.75 12.67
N VAL A 83 1.42 -6.46 11.54
CA VAL A 83 0.25 -6.86 10.73
C VAL A 83 -0.65 -7.80 11.52
N MET A 84 -0.08 -8.81 12.20
CA MET A 84 -0.84 -9.75 13.01
C MET A 84 -1.57 -9.03 14.16
N SER A 85 -0.89 -8.15 14.88
CA SER A 85 -1.49 -7.34 15.94
C SER A 85 -2.65 -6.48 15.41
N SER A 86 -2.45 -5.83 14.26
CA SER A 86 -3.49 -5.03 13.60
C SER A 86 -4.69 -5.87 13.17
N PHE A 87 -4.45 -7.08 12.65
CA PHE A 87 -5.50 -8.01 12.27
C PHE A 87 -6.29 -8.53 13.48
N LEU A 88 -5.61 -8.86 14.57
CA LEU A 88 -6.26 -9.28 15.82
C LEU A 88 -7.12 -8.15 16.38
N SER A 89 -6.58 -6.93 16.46
CA SER A 89 -7.34 -5.75 16.89
C SER A 89 -8.57 -5.52 16.02
N PHE A 90 -8.42 -5.59 14.69
CA PHE A 90 -9.54 -5.50 13.77
C PHE A 90 -10.59 -6.59 14.02
N ARG A 91 -10.19 -7.85 14.18
CA ARG A 91 -11.11 -8.95 14.46
C ARG A 91 -11.87 -8.76 15.76
N THR A 92 -11.19 -8.31 16.81
CA THR A 92 -11.79 -8.04 18.12
C THR A 92 -12.81 -6.92 18.01
N ASN A 93 -12.49 -5.83 17.31
CA ASN A 93 -13.32 -4.62 17.31
C ASN A 93 -14.40 -4.61 16.21
N CYS A 94 -14.20 -5.34 15.11
CA CYS A 94 -15.07 -5.32 13.93
C CYS A 94 -15.61 -6.69 13.51
N GLY A 95 -15.29 -7.77 14.23
CA GLY A 95 -15.64 -9.15 13.81
C GLY A 95 -17.14 -9.38 13.59
N ASP A 96 -17.96 -8.87 14.50
CA ASP A 96 -19.42 -9.01 14.44
C ASP A 96 -20.01 -8.14 13.34
N ASP A 97 -19.56 -6.88 13.24
CA ASP A 97 -19.96 -5.93 12.20
C ASP A 97 -19.60 -6.45 10.79
N TYR A 98 -18.38 -6.98 10.62
CA TYR A 98 -17.95 -7.64 9.39
C TYR A 98 -18.87 -8.81 9.05
N SER A 99 -19.14 -9.69 10.01
CA SER A 99 -19.96 -10.88 9.80
C SER A 99 -21.40 -10.53 9.40
N LYS A 100 -21.93 -9.45 9.99
CA LYS A 100 -23.29 -8.96 9.73
C LYS A 100 -23.42 -8.28 8.38
N PHE A 101 -22.48 -7.39 8.02
CA PHE A 101 -22.65 -6.48 6.89
C PHE A 101 -21.75 -6.79 5.69
N CYS A 102 -20.55 -7.34 5.91
CA CYS A 102 -19.48 -7.37 4.91
C CYS A 102 -18.91 -8.77 4.63
N LYS A 103 -19.52 -9.85 5.16
CA LYS A 103 -19.00 -11.23 5.02
C LYS A 103 -18.81 -11.72 3.58
N ASN A 104 -19.60 -11.21 2.64
CA ASN A 104 -19.58 -11.58 1.23
C ASN A 104 -18.70 -10.66 0.37
N VAL A 105 -18.06 -9.66 0.98
CA VAL A 105 -17.15 -8.77 0.27
C VAL A 105 -15.86 -9.51 -0.03
N GLU A 106 -15.45 -9.48 -1.31
CA GLU A 106 -14.19 -10.06 -1.73
C GLU A 106 -13.02 -9.39 -0.97
N ARG A 107 -12.15 -10.21 -0.38
CA ARG A 107 -11.03 -9.71 0.44
C ARG A 107 -9.94 -9.09 -0.44
N GLY A 108 -9.16 -8.19 0.14
CA GLY A 108 -8.08 -7.46 -0.54
C GLY A 108 -8.51 -6.06 -0.99
N GLU A 109 -7.52 -5.27 -1.41
CA GLU A 109 -7.72 -3.94 -2.02
C GLU A 109 -8.59 -2.97 -1.19
N GLY A 110 -8.61 -3.15 0.14
CA GLY A 110 -9.37 -2.28 1.04
C GLY A 110 -10.90 -2.45 0.97
N ARG A 111 -11.46 -3.34 0.15
CA ARG A 111 -12.91 -3.45 -0.08
C ARG A 111 -13.72 -3.71 1.19
N VAL A 112 -13.20 -4.54 2.11
CA VAL A 112 -13.85 -4.80 3.40
C VAL A 112 -13.89 -3.54 4.26
N MET A 113 -12.81 -2.74 4.26
CA MET A 113 -12.77 -1.47 4.97
C MET A 113 -13.77 -0.48 4.37
N GLN A 114 -13.84 -0.42 3.03
CA GLN A 114 -14.82 0.43 2.34
C GLN A 114 -16.26 0.02 2.64
N CYS A 115 -16.56 -1.29 2.70
CA CYS A 115 -17.86 -1.79 3.11
C CYS A 115 -18.24 -1.34 4.53
N LEU A 116 -17.33 -1.52 5.50
CA LEU A 116 -17.56 -1.08 6.88
C LEU A 116 -17.72 0.45 6.99
N TRP A 117 -16.99 1.19 6.16
CA TRP A 117 -17.08 2.65 6.09
C TRP A 117 -18.44 3.14 5.56
N MET A 118 -18.94 2.56 4.46
CA MET A 118 -20.27 2.87 3.93
C MET A 118 -21.39 2.55 4.92
N ARG A 119 -21.13 1.61 5.84
CA ARG A 119 -22.03 1.20 6.92
C ARG A 119 -21.68 1.85 8.25
N SER A 120 -20.88 2.91 8.23
CA SER A 120 -20.36 3.52 9.46
C SER A 120 -21.48 3.86 10.43
N SER A 121 -22.65 4.35 10.02
CA SER A 121 -23.77 4.60 10.95
C SER A 121 -24.36 3.33 11.61
N GLU A 122 -24.22 2.17 10.98
CA GLU A 122 -24.84 0.89 11.34
C GLU A 122 -23.94 -0.05 12.16
N ILE A 123 -22.63 0.23 12.22
CA ILE A 123 -21.63 -0.58 12.93
C ILE A 123 -21.38 -0.08 14.37
N SER A 124 -20.74 -0.93 15.18
CA SER A 124 -20.38 -0.64 16.57
C SER A 124 -19.43 0.56 16.71
N THR A 125 -19.47 1.21 17.88
CA THR A 125 -18.56 2.31 18.22
C THR A 125 -17.10 1.91 18.16
N ASP A 126 -16.77 0.69 18.57
CA ASP A 126 -15.38 0.22 18.58
C ASP A 126 -14.90 -0.09 17.16
N CYS A 127 -15.75 -0.65 16.30
CA CYS A 127 -15.40 -0.81 14.90
C CYS A 127 -15.24 0.54 14.19
N LYS A 128 -16.12 1.53 14.45
CA LYS A 128 -15.98 2.90 13.92
C LYS A 128 -14.60 3.50 14.25
N LYS A 129 -14.18 3.39 15.51
CA LYS A 129 -12.86 3.87 15.95
C LYS A 129 -11.72 3.15 15.24
N GLN A 130 -11.84 1.83 15.10
CA GLN A 130 -10.82 0.99 14.45
C GLN A 130 -10.61 1.34 12.97
N ILE A 131 -11.68 1.66 12.24
CA ILE A 131 -11.60 1.98 10.79
C ILE A 131 -11.37 3.46 10.49
N ALA A 132 -11.51 4.36 11.48
CA ALA A 132 -11.35 5.79 11.29
C ALA A 132 -10.02 6.22 10.63
N PRO A 133 -8.85 5.61 10.95
CA PRO A 133 -7.59 5.96 10.28
C PRO A 133 -7.58 5.69 8.77
N PHE A 134 -8.41 4.75 8.29
CA PHE A 134 -8.48 4.40 6.87
C PHE A 134 -9.18 5.49 6.03
N ARG A 135 -9.88 6.44 6.67
CA ARG A 135 -10.55 7.59 6.03
C ARG A 135 -9.57 8.53 5.30
N LEU A 136 -8.28 8.50 5.63
CA LEU A 136 -7.29 9.46 5.14
C LEU A 136 -6.70 9.12 3.76
N PHE A 137 -7.07 7.99 3.15
CA PHE A 137 -6.53 7.55 1.85
C PHE A 137 -7.48 7.84 0.67
N GLU A 138 -8.40 8.80 0.81
CA GLU A 138 -9.39 9.20 -0.20
C GLU A 138 -9.07 10.55 -0.90
N TYR A 139 -7.80 10.97 -0.93
CA TYR A 139 -7.33 12.13 -1.71
C TYR A 139 -6.30 11.73 -2.76
#